data_AF-A0A9E5J310-F1
#
_entry.id   AF-A0A9E5J310-F1
#
_cell.length_a   1.000
_cell.length_b   1.000
_cell.length_c   1.000
_cell.angle_alpha   90.00
_cell.angle_beta   90.00
_cell.angle_gamma   90.00
#
_symmetry.space_group_name_H-M   'P 1'
#
loop_
_entity.id
_entity.type
_entity.pdbx_description
1 polymer ?
#
loop_
_entity_poly.entity_id
_entity_poly.type
_entity_poly.pdbx_seq_one_letter_code
_entity_poly.pdbx_strand_id
1 'polypeptide(L)'
;HILLLPGIFLALITVHLMLVWYQKHTQYPGPGRTEKNVVGYPLMPTYMAKAGGFFFIVFGVTAFLGAVASINPIWIYGPYNPGKIGAGSQPDWYMGWLDGLVRMAPPIEAYIFGYTLSLNILIPGLIIPGIIFTGMALYPFIESWITGDKREHHLLDRPRNAPNRTALGAMSITFMLVTLINGGNDLLATHFDLSINQIMWFSRIGVIILPPLAFVITKRICLSLQRADRELVLHGKETGRLVMLPHGEFIEVHEPLSPEKAYLLTQHEQPPALEANLSNEYGVRNPKALRSKIRARLSRSQAEQIAKPTANDLKELEGGHH
;
A
#
# COMPACT_ATOMS: atom_id res chain seq x y z
N HIS A 1 -2.37 -16.57 25.73
CA HIS A 1 -2.10 -15.13 25.59
C HIS A 1 -0.90 -14.64 26.41
N ILE A 2 -0.45 -15.34 27.47
CA ILE A 2 0.74 -14.93 28.26
C ILE A 2 2.04 -15.58 27.77
N LEU A 3 2.08 -16.91 27.65
CA LEU A 3 3.32 -17.64 27.36
C LEU A 3 3.50 -17.94 25.87
N LEU A 4 2.66 -18.80 25.31
CA LEU A 4 2.87 -19.35 23.96
C LEU A 4 2.90 -18.28 22.86
N LEU A 5 1.84 -17.46 22.75
CA LEU A 5 1.75 -16.43 21.70
C LEU A 5 2.79 -15.31 21.90
N PRO A 6 2.95 -14.69 23.08
CA PRO A 6 4.02 -13.69 23.27
C PRO A 6 5.43 -14.26 23.11
N GLY A 7 5.67 -15.50 23.53
CA GLY A 7 6.94 -16.18 23.31
C GLY A 7 7.25 -16.37 21.82
N ILE A 8 6.25 -16.77 21.03
CA ILE A 8 6.37 -16.84 19.55
C ILE A 8 6.63 -15.45 18.97
N PHE A 9 5.90 -14.42 19.39
CA PHE A 9 6.15 -13.05 18.90
C PHE A 9 7.54 -12.57 19.24
N LEU A 10 8.04 -12.81 20.46
CA LEU A 10 9.39 -12.43 20.85
C LEU A 10 10.45 -13.13 20.00
N ALA A 11 10.27 -14.43 19.74
CA ALA A 11 11.14 -15.20 18.85
C ALA A 11 11.12 -14.64 17.42
N LEU A 12 9.93 -14.39 16.85
CA LEU A 12 9.79 -13.85 15.50
C LEU A 12 10.33 -12.42 15.38
N ILE A 13 10.12 -11.56 16.38
CA ILE A 13 10.69 -10.20 16.43
C ILE A 13 12.22 -10.29 16.49
N THR A 14 12.76 -11.22 17.28
CA THR A 14 14.21 -11.42 17.37
C THR A 14 14.79 -11.86 16.03
N VAL A 15 14.19 -12.85 15.38
CA VAL A 15 14.59 -13.28 14.03
C VAL A 15 14.45 -12.14 13.03
N HIS A 16 13.36 -11.39 13.07
CA HIS A 16 13.13 -10.24 12.19
C HIS A 16 14.22 -9.17 12.35
N LEU A 17 14.56 -8.79 13.59
CA LEU A 17 15.62 -7.82 13.87
C LEU A 17 17.00 -8.35 13.46
N MET A 18 17.29 -9.64 13.67
CA MET A 18 18.54 -10.27 13.20
C MET A 18 18.66 -10.24 11.68
N LEU A 19 17.58 -10.53 10.95
CA LEU A 19 17.56 -10.45 9.48
C LEU A 19 17.87 -9.03 9.01
N VAL A 20 17.19 -8.04 9.57
CA VAL A 20 17.37 -6.63 9.22
C VAL A 20 18.77 -6.13 9.60
N TRP A 21 19.33 -6.59 10.71
CA TRP A 21 20.68 -6.24 11.16
C TRP A 21 21.76 -6.84 10.24
N TYR A 22 21.61 -8.12 9.90
CA TYR A 22 22.59 -8.86 9.10
C TYR A 22 22.52 -8.48 7.61
N GLN A 23 21.32 -8.46 7.04
CA GLN A 23 21.08 -8.12 5.62
C GLN A 23 21.15 -6.62 5.34
N LYS A 24 21.26 -5.80 6.40
CA LYS A 24 21.23 -4.33 6.38
C LYS A 24 19.85 -3.76 6.01
N HIS A 25 19.61 -2.53 6.45
CA HIS A 25 18.40 -1.80 6.10
C HIS A 25 18.44 -1.34 4.64
N THR A 26 17.30 -1.48 3.95
CA THR A 26 17.02 -0.83 2.67
C THR A 26 17.00 0.70 2.82
N GLN A 27 17.37 1.42 1.76
CA GLN A 27 17.41 2.88 1.78
C GLN A 27 16.74 3.48 0.54
N TYR A 28 16.19 4.70 0.66
CA TYR A 28 15.75 5.43 -0.55
C TYR A 28 16.96 5.85 -1.39
N PRO A 29 16.84 5.86 -2.72
CA PRO A 29 17.85 6.39 -3.63
C PRO A 29 18.19 7.84 -3.29
N GLY A 30 19.42 8.25 -3.56
CA GLY A 30 19.90 9.59 -3.27
C GLY A 30 21.41 9.72 -3.50
N PRO A 31 21.99 10.91 -3.27
CA PRO A 31 23.42 11.15 -3.47
C PRO A 31 24.28 10.15 -2.68
N GLY A 32 25.21 9.48 -3.38
CA GLY A 32 26.12 8.49 -2.79
C GLY A 32 25.48 7.16 -2.38
N ARG A 33 24.17 6.96 -2.60
CA ARG A 33 23.46 5.73 -2.27
C ARG A 33 23.40 4.80 -3.48
N THR A 34 23.86 3.58 -3.31
CA THR A 34 23.90 2.54 -4.33
C THR A 34 23.31 1.25 -3.78
N GLU A 35 23.07 0.26 -4.63
CA GLU A 35 22.63 -1.08 -4.21
C GLU A 35 23.62 -1.77 -3.26
N LYS A 36 24.90 -1.40 -3.31
CA LYS A 36 25.96 -2.12 -2.59
C LYS A 36 26.43 -1.42 -1.31
N ASN A 37 25.77 -0.33 -0.91
CA ASN A 37 26.16 0.41 0.28
C ASN A 37 24.94 0.83 1.12
N VAL A 38 25.21 1.29 2.33
CA VAL A 38 24.22 1.92 3.21
C VAL A 38 24.79 3.23 3.67
N VAL A 39 24.08 4.33 3.39
CA VAL A 39 24.50 5.68 3.77
C VAL A 39 23.60 6.17 4.89
N GLY A 40 24.16 6.34 6.07
CA GLY A 40 23.43 6.78 7.24
C GLY A 40 24.33 7.01 8.45
N TYR A 41 23.68 7.23 9.59
CA TYR A 41 24.37 7.41 10.86
C TYR A 41 24.91 6.08 11.38
N PRO A 42 26.12 6.05 11.97
CA PRO A 42 26.56 4.88 12.70
C PRO A 42 25.63 4.61 13.89
N LEU A 43 25.60 3.34 14.33
CA LEU A 43 24.81 2.90 15.48
C LEU A 43 25.07 3.80 16.70
N MET A 44 26.35 4.03 16.98
CA MET A 44 26.82 4.86 18.08
C MET A 44 27.56 6.09 17.55
N PRO A 45 27.36 7.28 18.15
CA PRO A 45 26.39 7.59 19.21
C PRO A 45 25.01 8.01 18.67
N THR A 46 24.93 8.37 17.40
CA THR A 46 23.84 9.13 16.81
C THR A 46 22.54 8.36 16.66
N TYR A 47 22.59 7.12 16.15
CA TYR A 47 21.38 6.35 15.92
C TYR A 47 20.76 5.88 17.24
N MET A 48 21.58 5.39 18.19
CA MET A 48 21.11 4.97 19.51
C MET A 48 20.42 6.11 20.27
N ALA A 49 20.99 7.33 20.23
CA ALA A 49 20.36 8.50 20.85
C ALA A 49 18.99 8.82 20.22
N LYS A 50 18.89 8.79 18.88
CA LYS A 50 17.61 9.03 18.17
C LYS A 50 16.58 7.93 18.44
N ALA A 51 16.98 6.66 18.37
CA ALA A 51 16.09 5.52 18.61
C ALA A 51 15.61 5.48 20.08
N GLY A 52 16.51 5.71 21.04
CA GLY A 52 16.16 5.81 22.46
C GLY A 52 15.27 7.01 22.75
N GLY A 53 15.57 8.18 22.18
CA GLY A 53 14.71 9.36 22.28
C GLY A 53 13.30 9.11 21.71
N PHE A 54 13.21 8.47 20.54
CA PHE A 54 11.91 8.11 19.96
C PHE A 54 11.14 7.10 20.82
N PHE A 55 11.82 6.12 21.43
CA PHE A 55 11.22 5.21 22.39
C PHE A 55 10.58 5.96 23.57
N PHE A 56 11.29 6.92 24.18
CA PHE A 56 10.74 7.71 25.29
C PHE A 56 9.57 8.60 24.88
N ILE A 57 9.56 9.11 23.64
CA ILE A 57 8.41 9.85 23.10
C ILE A 57 7.20 8.92 22.99
N VAL A 58 7.35 7.74 22.36
CA VAL A 58 6.25 6.77 22.21
C VAL A 58 5.75 6.30 23.57
N PHE A 59 6.67 5.98 24.50
CA PHE A 59 6.34 5.63 25.88
C PHE A 59 5.60 6.77 26.60
N GLY A 60 6.09 8.00 26.51
CA GLY A 60 5.46 9.17 27.13
C GLY A 60 4.03 9.38 26.63
N VAL A 61 3.81 9.30 25.32
CA VAL A 61 2.47 9.43 24.71
C VAL A 61 1.54 8.29 25.13
N THR A 62 2.02 7.04 25.11
CA THR A 62 1.19 5.88 25.49
C THR A 62 0.88 5.85 26.98
N ALA A 63 1.84 6.19 27.85
CA ALA A 63 1.62 6.32 29.28
C ALA A 63 0.66 7.48 29.61
N PHE A 64 0.82 8.63 28.92
CA PHE A 64 -0.09 9.76 29.07
C PHE A 64 -1.52 9.38 28.67
N LEU A 65 -1.72 8.77 27.49
CA LEU A 65 -3.04 8.29 27.06
C LEU A 65 -3.61 7.26 28.04
N GLY A 66 -2.79 6.35 28.57
CA GLY A 66 -3.23 5.39 29.58
C GLY A 66 -3.64 6.03 30.92
N ALA A 67 -3.15 7.24 31.22
CA ALA A 67 -3.52 7.99 32.42
C ALA A 67 -4.76 8.86 32.22
N VAL A 68 -4.93 9.50 31.06
CA VAL A 68 -6.00 10.49 30.84
C VAL A 68 -7.22 9.94 30.09
N ALA A 69 -7.06 8.89 29.29
CA ALA A 69 -8.13 8.30 28.49
C ALA A 69 -8.50 6.92 29.04
N SER A 70 -9.77 6.74 29.42
CA SER A 70 -10.30 5.41 29.74
C SER A 70 -10.42 4.58 28.46
N ILE A 71 -9.78 3.42 28.43
CA ILE A 71 -9.76 2.53 27.24
C ILE A 71 -10.81 1.43 27.35
N ASN A 72 -10.79 0.63 28.41
CA ASN A 72 -11.70 -0.50 28.59
C ASN A 72 -12.30 -0.49 30.00
N PRO A 73 -13.38 0.28 30.23
CA PRO A 73 -14.00 0.41 31.55
C PRO A 73 -14.86 -0.83 31.89
N ILE A 74 -14.21 -1.97 32.14
CA ILE A 74 -14.86 -3.28 32.35
C ILE A 74 -15.87 -3.31 33.50
N TRP A 75 -15.72 -2.40 34.47
CA TRP A 75 -16.64 -2.24 35.60
C TRP A 75 -18.02 -1.71 35.18
N ILE A 76 -18.16 -1.07 34.00
CA ILE A 76 -19.43 -0.60 33.46
C ILE A 76 -20.23 -1.78 32.85
N TYR A 77 -19.56 -2.74 32.23
CA TYR A 77 -20.20 -3.86 31.54
C TYR A 77 -20.65 -4.98 32.49
N GLY A 78 -19.95 -5.14 33.62
CA GLY A 78 -20.21 -6.20 34.59
C GLY A 78 -19.70 -7.59 34.13
N PRO A 79 -19.96 -8.64 34.92
CA PRO A 79 -19.53 -9.99 34.58
C PRO A 79 -20.31 -10.54 33.38
N TYR A 80 -19.63 -11.36 32.57
CA TYR A 80 -20.24 -12.04 31.42
C TYR A 80 -21.44 -12.89 31.85
N ASN A 81 -22.57 -12.72 31.18
CA ASN A 81 -23.78 -13.52 31.35
C ASN A 81 -24.32 -13.88 29.96
N PRO A 82 -24.43 -15.17 29.59
CA PRO A 82 -24.91 -15.59 28.26
C PRO A 82 -26.32 -15.10 27.90
N GLY A 83 -27.15 -14.74 28.89
CA GLY A 83 -28.50 -14.20 28.68
C GLY A 83 -28.57 -12.67 28.57
N LYS A 84 -27.44 -11.96 28.61
CA LYS A 84 -27.38 -10.49 28.54
C LYS A 84 -26.34 -10.04 27.51
N ILE A 85 -26.66 -8.98 26.76
CA ILE A 85 -25.73 -8.34 25.81
C ILE A 85 -25.70 -6.84 26.05
N GLY A 86 -24.52 -6.22 25.87
CA GLY A 86 -24.38 -4.77 25.88
C GLY A 86 -24.80 -4.14 24.55
N ALA A 87 -25.21 -2.87 24.59
CA ALA A 87 -25.36 -2.07 23.38
C ALA A 87 -23.96 -1.76 22.79
N GLY A 88 -23.82 -1.81 21.47
CA GLY A 88 -22.54 -1.51 20.80
C GLY A 88 -21.46 -2.57 21.00
N SER A 89 -21.83 -3.85 21.06
CA SER A 89 -20.87 -4.95 21.18
C SER A 89 -20.05 -5.06 19.88
N GLN A 90 -18.85 -4.50 19.89
CA GLN A 90 -17.89 -4.53 18.78
C GLN A 90 -16.50 -4.92 19.32
N PRO A 91 -15.65 -5.57 18.51
CA PRO A 91 -14.28 -5.83 18.91
C PRO A 91 -13.43 -4.55 18.81
N ASP A 92 -12.19 -4.63 19.30
CA ASP A 92 -11.21 -3.56 19.10
C ASP A 92 -11.03 -3.25 17.60
N TRP A 93 -10.66 -2.00 17.30
CA TRP A 93 -10.59 -1.47 15.93
C TRP A 93 -9.77 -2.33 14.94
N TYR A 94 -8.71 -3.01 15.41
CA TYR A 94 -7.85 -3.87 14.57
C TYR A 94 -8.54 -5.18 14.16
N MET A 95 -9.58 -5.59 14.88
CA MET A 95 -10.49 -6.70 14.52
C MET A 95 -11.85 -6.20 14.00
N GLY A 96 -12.17 -4.91 14.14
CA GLY A 96 -13.46 -4.33 13.75
C GLY A 96 -13.83 -4.54 12.28
N TRP A 97 -12.85 -4.59 11.38
CA TRP A 97 -13.09 -4.87 9.96
C TRP A 97 -13.62 -6.29 9.71
N LEU A 98 -13.23 -7.28 10.53
CA LEU A 98 -13.72 -8.66 10.44
C LEU A 98 -15.17 -8.74 10.89
N ASP A 99 -15.50 -8.09 12.00
CA ASP A 99 -16.88 -7.99 12.47
C ASP A 99 -17.76 -7.26 11.45
N GLY A 100 -17.25 -6.17 10.87
CA GLY A 100 -17.91 -5.45 9.79
C GLY A 100 -18.18 -6.31 8.56
N LEU A 101 -17.27 -7.22 8.18
CA LEU A 101 -17.52 -8.19 7.09
C LEU A 101 -18.67 -9.15 7.42
N VAL A 102 -18.73 -9.65 8.65
CA VAL A 102 -19.82 -10.55 9.08
C VAL A 102 -21.15 -9.80 9.15
N ARG A 103 -21.17 -8.58 9.68
CA ARG A 103 -22.38 -7.73 9.76
C ARG A 103 -22.99 -7.41 8.41
N MET A 104 -22.18 -7.23 7.37
CA MET A 104 -22.70 -6.95 6.02
C MET A 104 -23.07 -8.22 5.23
N ALA A 105 -22.78 -9.41 5.75
CA ALA A 105 -22.99 -10.64 5.01
C ALA A 105 -24.49 -10.85 4.69
N PRO A 106 -24.84 -11.25 3.45
CA PRO A 106 -26.18 -11.71 3.16
C PRO A 106 -26.47 -13.04 3.90
N PRO A 107 -27.74 -13.34 4.21
CA PRO A 107 -28.13 -14.57 4.92
C PRO A 107 -28.09 -15.79 3.98
N ILE A 108 -26.89 -16.12 3.50
CA ILE A 108 -26.64 -17.27 2.64
C ILE A 108 -26.27 -18.46 3.51
N GLU A 109 -27.06 -19.52 3.41
CA GLU A 109 -26.82 -20.80 4.07
C GLU A 109 -27.03 -21.92 3.06
N ALA A 110 -26.28 -23.02 3.21
CA ALA A 110 -26.42 -24.20 2.38
C ALA A 110 -26.62 -25.43 3.27
N TYR A 111 -27.55 -26.32 2.89
CA TYR A 111 -27.75 -27.58 3.58
C TYR A 111 -27.17 -28.71 2.75
N ILE A 112 -26.10 -29.34 3.22
CA ILE A 112 -25.33 -30.33 2.45
C ILE A 112 -25.04 -31.54 3.34
N PHE A 113 -25.35 -32.75 2.85
CA PHE A 113 -25.11 -34.03 3.54
C PHE A 113 -25.65 -34.10 4.98
N GLY A 114 -26.79 -33.47 5.26
CA GLY A 114 -27.38 -33.47 6.60
C GLY A 114 -26.86 -32.36 7.53
N TYR A 115 -25.89 -31.55 7.08
CA TYR A 115 -25.28 -30.48 7.85
C TYR A 115 -25.63 -29.11 7.28
N THR A 116 -25.89 -28.14 8.17
CA THR A 116 -26.05 -26.74 7.81
C THR A 116 -24.69 -26.06 7.71
N LEU A 117 -24.40 -25.48 6.55
CA LEU A 117 -23.21 -24.70 6.26
C LEU A 117 -23.59 -23.21 6.22
N SER A 118 -23.22 -22.50 7.29
CA SER A 118 -23.42 -21.06 7.45
C SER A 118 -22.41 -20.25 6.61
N LEU A 119 -22.70 -20.11 5.31
CA LEU A 119 -21.85 -19.36 4.37
C LEU A 119 -21.78 -17.88 4.71
N ASN A 120 -22.83 -17.32 5.29
CA ASN A 120 -22.92 -15.99 5.89
C ASN A 120 -21.85 -15.72 6.98
N ILE A 121 -21.30 -16.76 7.63
CA ILE A 121 -20.21 -16.62 8.61
C ILE A 121 -18.89 -17.09 8.01
N LEU A 122 -18.90 -18.23 7.32
CA LEU A 122 -17.70 -18.85 6.77
C LEU A 122 -16.99 -17.95 5.75
N ILE A 123 -17.75 -17.36 4.81
CA ILE A 123 -17.19 -16.51 3.75
C ILE A 123 -16.53 -15.26 4.34
N PRO A 124 -17.24 -14.39 5.07
CA PRO A 124 -16.66 -13.16 5.61
C PRO A 124 -15.69 -13.39 6.76
N GLY A 125 -15.91 -14.40 7.61
CA GLY A 125 -15.13 -14.63 8.82
C GLY A 125 -13.84 -15.43 8.60
N LEU A 126 -13.80 -16.31 7.58
CA LEU A 126 -12.64 -17.19 7.34
C LEU A 126 -12.10 -17.08 5.91
N ILE A 127 -12.95 -17.19 4.90
CA ILE A 127 -12.49 -17.28 3.50
C ILE A 127 -11.87 -15.96 3.05
N ILE A 128 -12.57 -14.84 3.22
CA ILE A 128 -12.08 -13.51 2.81
C ILE A 128 -10.78 -13.14 3.55
N PRO A 129 -10.71 -13.21 4.90
CA PRO A 129 -9.46 -12.96 5.62
C PRO A 129 -8.35 -13.93 5.21
N GLY A 130 -8.68 -15.21 5.02
CA GLY A 130 -7.72 -16.22 4.56
C GLY A 130 -7.12 -15.88 3.20
N ILE A 131 -7.93 -15.42 2.24
CA ILE A 131 -7.48 -14.95 0.92
C ILE A 131 -6.58 -13.72 1.07
N ILE A 132 -6.96 -12.75 1.91
CA ILE A 132 -6.19 -11.51 2.11
C ILE A 132 -4.83 -11.82 2.74
N PHE A 133 -4.78 -12.56 3.86
CA PHE A 133 -3.53 -12.90 4.53
C PHE A 133 -2.62 -13.77 3.66
N THR A 134 -3.18 -14.77 2.97
CA THR A 134 -2.41 -15.62 2.06
C THR A 134 -1.90 -14.82 0.86
N GLY A 135 -2.73 -13.94 0.29
CA GLY A 135 -2.36 -13.04 -0.80
C GLY A 135 -1.23 -12.09 -0.41
N MET A 136 -1.27 -11.51 0.80
CA MET A 136 -0.21 -10.65 1.32
C MET A 136 1.10 -11.43 1.54
N ALA A 137 1.03 -12.62 2.15
CA ALA A 137 2.20 -13.46 2.38
C ALA A 137 2.87 -13.89 1.05
N LEU A 138 2.08 -14.14 0.01
CA LEU A 138 2.57 -14.56 -1.30
C LEU A 138 2.87 -13.38 -2.25
N TYR A 139 2.58 -12.14 -1.85
CA TYR A 139 2.68 -10.97 -2.73
C TYR A 139 4.05 -10.78 -3.39
N PRO A 140 5.19 -10.91 -2.68
CA PRO A 140 6.52 -10.78 -3.33
C PRO A 140 6.76 -11.83 -4.42
N PHE A 141 6.23 -13.04 -4.25
CA PHE A 141 6.36 -14.12 -5.24
C PHE A 141 5.43 -13.90 -6.44
N ILE A 142 4.24 -13.36 -6.20
CA ILE A 142 3.28 -12.98 -7.24
C ILE A 142 3.86 -11.83 -8.07
N GLU A 143 4.33 -10.76 -7.43
CA GLU A 143 4.90 -9.59 -8.11
C GLU A 143 6.14 -9.99 -8.93
N SER A 144 7.10 -10.71 -8.34
CA SER A 144 8.29 -11.17 -9.06
C SER A 144 7.99 -12.16 -10.20
N TRP A 145 6.88 -12.91 -10.12
CA TRP A 145 6.41 -13.71 -11.25
C TRP A 145 5.84 -12.83 -12.36
N ILE A 146 5.02 -11.82 -12.03
CA ILE A 146 4.41 -10.91 -13.02
C ILE A 146 5.46 -10.05 -13.72
N THR A 147 6.38 -9.42 -12.98
CA THR A 147 7.43 -8.55 -13.53
C THR A 147 8.56 -9.36 -14.16
N GLY A 148 8.80 -10.57 -13.66
CA GLY A 148 10.00 -11.34 -14.02
C GLY A 148 11.27 -10.85 -13.35
N ASP A 149 11.16 -9.86 -12.44
CA ASP A 149 12.31 -9.37 -11.72
C ASP A 149 12.74 -10.35 -10.62
N LYS A 150 13.98 -10.83 -10.72
CA LYS A 150 14.62 -11.78 -9.80
C LYS A 150 15.94 -11.24 -9.25
N ARG A 151 16.22 -9.96 -9.47
CA ARG A 151 17.43 -9.30 -9.00
C ARG A 151 17.31 -8.98 -7.51
N GLU A 152 18.46 -8.74 -6.92
CA GLU A 152 18.57 -8.24 -5.55
C GLU A 152 18.40 -6.72 -5.55
N HIS A 153 17.52 -6.22 -4.69
CA HIS A 153 17.19 -4.80 -4.57
C HIS A 153 17.36 -4.34 -3.13
N HIS A 154 18.20 -3.33 -2.92
CA HIS A 154 18.47 -2.67 -1.65
C HIS A 154 18.05 -1.20 -1.66
N LEU A 155 17.85 -0.60 -2.84
CA LEU A 155 17.22 0.71 -2.99
C LEU A 155 15.69 0.59 -3.03
N LEU A 156 15.03 1.48 -2.30
CA LEU A 156 13.57 1.52 -2.22
C LEU A 156 12.97 2.25 -3.43
N ASP A 157 11.91 1.66 -3.97
CA ASP A 157 11.05 2.35 -4.91
C ASP A 157 10.26 3.45 -4.20
N ARG A 158 10.26 4.65 -4.81
CA ARG A 158 9.28 5.67 -4.44
C ARG A 158 7.88 5.12 -4.80
N PRO A 159 6.86 5.24 -3.94
CA PRO A 159 5.53 4.69 -4.22
C PRO A 159 4.94 5.12 -5.58
N ARG A 160 5.17 6.38 -5.99
CA ARG A 160 4.73 6.88 -7.29
C ARG A 160 5.40 6.18 -8.49
N ASN A 161 6.57 5.56 -8.32
CA ASN A 161 7.30 4.83 -9.35
C ASN A 161 6.86 3.36 -9.48
N ALA A 162 5.98 2.89 -8.59
CA ALA A 162 5.32 1.59 -8.70
C ALA A 162 3.78 1.74 -8.66
N PRO A 163 3.15 2.35 -9.69
CA PRO A 163 1.76 2.79 -9.64
C PRO A 163 0.77 1.69 -9.25
N ASN A 164 0.88 0.50 -9.85
CA ASN A 164 -0.02 -0.61 -9.57
C ASN A 164 0.15 -1.18 -8.16
N ARG A 165 1.39 -1.28 -7.65
CA ARG A 165 1.66 -1.75 -6.28
C ARG A 165 1.08 -0.78 -5.26
N THR A 166 1.29 0.52 -5.48
CA THR A 166 0.73 1.58 -4.63
C THR A 166 -0.80 1.62 -4.70
N ALA A 167 -1.37 1.47 -5.88
CA ALA A 167 -2.81 1.38 -6.09
C ALA A 167 -3.43 0.14 -5.43
N LEU A 168 -2.75 -1.01 -5.47
CA LEU A 168 -3.17 -2.22 -4.77
C LEU A 168 -3.16 -2.03 -3.25
N GLY A 169 -2.12 -1.39 -2.71
CA GLY A 169 -2.07 -1.03 -1.29
C GLY A 169 -3.21 -0.10 -0.88
N ALA A 170 -3.47 0.94 -1.67
CA ALA A 170 -4.60 1.85 -1.44
C ALA A 170 -5.95 1.12 -1.51
N MET A 171 -6.14 0.23 -2.49
CA MET A 171 -7.33 -0.62 -2.60
C MET A 171 -7.54 -1.47 -1.34
N SER A 172 -6.50 -2.12 -0.83
CA SER A 172 -6.57 -2.93 0.40
C SER A 172 -6.92 -2.08 1.63
N ILE A 173 -6.33 -0.88 1.76
CA ILE A 173 -6.65 0.05 2.86
C ILE A 173 -8.10 0.51 2.75
N THR A 174 -8.57 0.91 1.56
CA THR A 174 -9.96 1.32 1.34
C THR A 174 -10.93 0.20 1.68
N PHE A 175 -10.63 -1.04 1.29
CA PHE A 175 -11.43 -2.20 1.67
C PHE A 175 -11.52 -2.36 3.21
N MET A 176 -10.38 -2.28 3.91
CA MET A 176 -10.35 -2.38 5.37
C MET A 176 -11.09 -1.24 6.05
N LEU A 177 -11.00 -0.01 5.54
CA LEU A 177 -11.72 1.14 6.10
C LEU A 177 -13.24 1.01 5.92
N VAL A 178 -13.71 0.62 4.73
CA VAL A 178 -15.16 0.43 4.47
C VAL A 178 -15.76 -0.66 5.36
N THR A 179 -15.02 -1.75 5.54
CA THR A 179 -15.44 -2.86 6.40
C THR A 179 -15.35 -2.48 7.88
N LEU A 180 -14.32 -1.75 8.31
CA LEU A 180 -14.20 -1.20 9.67
C LEU A 180 -15.34 -0.23 10.01
N ILE A 181 -15.71 0.66 9.07
CA ILE A 181 -16.88 1.55 9.22
C ILE A 181 -18.15 0.73 9.49
N ASN A 182 -18.33 -0.40 8.80
CA ASN A 182 -19.46 -1.28 9.06
C ASN A 182 -19.36 -2.04 10.40
N GLY A 183 -18.14 -2.24 10.92
CA GLY A 183 -17.92 -2.85 12.23
C GLY A 183 -18.51 -2.04 13.38
N GLY A 184 -18.49 -0.70 13.26
CA GLY A 184 -19.12 0.24 14.20
C GLY A 184 -20.46 0.80 13.71
N ASN A 185 -21.22 0.05 12.91
CA ASN A 185 -22.43 0.55 12.25
C ASN A 185 -23.55 0.98 13.22
N ASP A 186 -23.65 0.34 14.38
CA ASP A 186 -24.60 0.67 15.44
C ASP A 186 -24.26 2.01 16.10
N LEU A 187 -22.99 2.25 16.43
CA LEU A 187 -22.53 3.52 16.98
C LEU A 187 -22.68 4.66 15.97
N LEU A 188 -22.35 4.41 14.70
CA LEU A 188 -22.56 5.40 13.64
C LEU A 188 -24.03 5.73 13.46
N ALA A 189 -24.92 4.74 13.52
CA ALA A 189 -26.36 4.96 13.45
C ALA A 189 -26.85 5.85 14.61
N THR A 190 -26.40 5.60 15.83
CA THR A 190 -26.84 6.37 17.02
C THR A 190 -26.22 7.76 17.12
N HIS A 191 -24.99 7.97 16.65
CA HIS A 191 -24.30 9.27 16.79
C HIS A 191 -24.53 10.22 15.62
N PHE A 192 -24.91 9.71 14.45
CA PHE A 192 -25.16 10.50 13.24
C PHE A 192 -26.62 10.48 12.78
N ASP A 193 -27.53 9.93 13.60
CA ASP A 193 -28.96 9.81 13.31
C ASP A 193 -29.25 9.13 11.95
N LEU A 194 -28.47 8.09 11.64
CA LEU A 194 -28.57 7.33 10.40
C LEU A 194 -29.28 5.99 10.62
N SER A 195 -29.90 5.45 9.57
CA SER A 195 -30.42 4.09 9.63
C SER A 195 -29.28 3.08 9.51
N ILE A 196 -29.28 2.05 10.37
CA ILE A 196 -28.37 0.89 10.25
C ILE A 196 -28.46 0.26 8.85
N ASN A 197 -29.67 0.22 8.27
CA ASN A 197 -29.87 -0.33 6.93
C ASN A 197 -29.16 0.52 5.86
N GLN A 198 -29.14 1.85 6.00
CA GLN A 198 -28.43 2.72 5.06
C GLN A 198 -26.91 2.49 5.14
N ILE A 199 -26.36 2.41 6.36
CA ILE A 199 -24.94 2.14 6.58
C ILE A 199 -24.56 0.76 6.00
N MET A 200 -25.37 -0.26 6.27
CA MET A 200 -25.15 -1.61 5.75
C MET A 200 -25.16 -1.66 4.22
N TRP A 201 -26.16 -1.05 3.57
CA TRP A 201 -26.24 -1.00 2.10
C TRP A 201 -25.09 -0.19 1.51
N PHE A 202 -24.73 0.92 2.14
CA PHE A 202 -23.55 1.69 1.77
C PHE A 202 -22.29 0.82 1.82
N SER A 203 -22.06 0.08 2.90
CA SER A 203 -20.88 -0.79 3.03
C SER A 203 -20.90 -1.97 2.06
N ARG A 204 -22.06 -2.58 1.78
CA ARG A 204 -22.21 -3.67 0.79
C ARG A 204 -21.88 -3.22 -0.64
N ILE A 205 -22.34 -2.04 -1.01
CA ILE A 205 -22.04 -1.46 -2.33
C ILE A 205 -20.59 -0.95 -2.34
N GLY A 206 -20.20 -0.25 -1.28
CA GLY A 206 -18.90 0.38 -1.10
C GLY A 206 -17.75 -0.61 -1.12
N VAL A 207 -17.89 -1.79 -0.51
CA VAL A 207 -16.82 -2.81 -0.49
C VAL A 207 -16.51 -3.35 -1.89
N ILE A 208 -17.46 -3.27 -2.82
CA ILE A 208 -17.30 -3.70 -4.21
C ILE A 208 -16.80 -2.54 -5.08
N ILE A 209 -17.30 -1.32 -4.87
CA ILE A 209 -17.03 -0.17 -5.75
C ILE A 209 -15.83 0.66 -5.32
N LEU A 210 -15.71 0.97 -4.02
CA LEU A 210 -14.70 1.91 -3.52
C LEU A 210 -13.27 1.38 -3.65
N PRO A 211 -12.95 0.09 -3.39
CA PRO A 211 -11.59 -0.39 -3.57
C PRO A 211 -11.11 -0.34 -5.04
N PRO A 212 -11.86 -0.83 -6.05
CA PRO A 212 -11.47 -0.66 -7.45
C PRO A 212 -11.36 0.82 -7.87
N LEU A 213 -12.25 1.68 -7.35
CA LEU A 213 -12.16 3.11 -7.60
C LEU A 213 -10.88 3.71 -7.01
N ALA A 214 -10.53 3.36 -5.77
CA ALA A 214 -9.28 3.77 -5.13
C ALA A 214 -8.06 3.29 -5.93
N PHE A 215 -8.09 2.05 -6.45
CA PHE A 215 -7.04 1.56 -7.34
C PHE A 215 -6.86 2.47 -8.57
N VAL A 216 -7.93 2.77 -9.29
CA VAL A 216 -7.87 3.60 -10.50
C VAL A 216 -7.40 5.02 -10.17
N ILE A 217 -7.96 5.65 -9.14
CA ILE A 217 -7.60 7.00 -8.70
C ILE A 217 -6.13 7.04 -8.29
N THR A 218 -5.69 6.15 -7.40
CA THR A 218 -4.30 6.13 -6.93
C THR A 218 -3.32 5.87 -8.08
N LYS A 219 -3.65 4.97 -9.02
CA LYS A 219 -2.81 4.74 -10.19
C LYS A 219 -2.70 6.00 -11.05
N ARG A 220 -3.81 6.69 -11.31
CA ARG A 220 -3.82 7.95 -12.09
C ARG A 220 -3.04 9.06 -11.38
N ILE A 221 -3.15 9.16 -10.06
CA ILE A 221 -2.34 10.09 -9.25
C ILE A 221 -0.85 9.76 -9.38
N CYS A 222 -0.46 8.49 -9.27
CA CYS A 222 0.94 8.09 -9.44
C CYS A 222 1.48 8.47 -10.82
N LEU A 223 0.73 8.19 -11.89
CA LEU A 223 1.11 8.56 -13.26
C LEU A 223 1.18 10.08 -13.43
N SER A 224 0.24 10.83 -12.85
CA SER A 224 0.29 12.30 -12.89
C SER A 224 1.50 12.85 -12.14
N LEU A 225 1.87 12.26 -11.01
CA LEU A 225 3.07 12.62 -10.27
C LEU A 225 4.35 12.26 -11.04
N GLN A 226 4.35 11.17 -11.81
CA GLN A 226 5.47 10.85 -12.70
C GLN A 226 5.58 11.85 -13.86
N ARG A 227 4.46 12.31 -14.43
CA ARG A 227 4.47 13.40 -15.43
C ARG A 227 5.03 14.67 -14.83
N ALA A 228 4.55 15.08 -13.65
CA ALA A 228 5.09 16.25 -12.96
C ALA A 228 6.60 16.11 -12.69
N ASP A 229 7.06 14.93 -12.26
CA ASP A 229 8.49 14.65 -12.07
C ASP A 229 9.27 14.72 -13.39
N ARG A 230 8.68 14.30 -14.53
CA ARG A 230 9.28 14.42 -15.88
C ARG A 230 9.39 15.87 -16.33
N GLU A 231 8.30 16.63 -16.25
CA GLU A 231 8.28 18.05 -16.64
C GLU A 231 9.25 18.87 -15.80
N LEU A 232 9.34 18.59 -14.50
CA LEU A 232 10.29 19.24 -13.61
C LEU A 232 11.75 19.00 -14.01
N VAL A 233 12.07 17.82 -14.58
CA VAL A 233 13.42 17.51 -15.08
C VAL A 233 13.71 18.16 -16.42
N LEU A 234 12.70 18.27 -17.30
CA LEU A 234 12.86 18.84 -18.64
C LEU A 234 12.88 20.37 -18.64
N HIS A 235 11.99 21.00 -17.88
CA HIS A 235 11.80 22.44 -17.88
C HIS A 235 12.42 23.13 -16.66
N GLY A 236 12.76 22.37 -15.62
CA GLY A 236 13.24 22.93 -14.35
C GLY A 236 12.09 23.29 -13.41
N LYS A 237 12.44 23.97 -12.32
CA LYS A 237 11.50 24.37 -11.28
C LYS A 237 10.90 25.73 -11.62
N GLU A 238 9.58 25.79 -11.63
CA GLU A 238 8.78 27.03 -11.66
C GLU A 238 9.22 27.99 -10.54
N THR A 239 9.57 29.23 -10.90
CA THR A 239 9.96 30.27 -9.93
C THR A 239 8.81 31.19 -9.55
N GLY A 240 7.69 31.15 -10.30
CA GLY A 240 6.59 32.11 -10.17
C GLY A 240 6.92 33.51 -10.73
N ARG A 241 8.08 33.70 -11.37
CA ARG A 241 8.46 34.96 -12.01
C ARG A 241 8.06 34.94 -13.49
N LEU A 242 7.04 35.72 -13.84
CA LEU A 242 6.64 35.97 -15.22
C LEU A 242 7.43 37.15 -15.80
N VAL A 243 7.98 36.96 -17.00
CA VAL A 243 8.67 38.00 -17.76
C VAL A 243 7.96 38.17 -19.09
N MET A 244 7.59 39.41 -19.43
CA MET A 244 7.04 39.75 -20.73
C MET A 244 8.18 40.04 -21.72
N LEU A 245 8.20 39.32 -22.83
CA LEU A 245 9.15 39.51 -23.92
C LEU A 245 8.78 40.75 -24.75
N PRO A 246 9.74 41.34 -25.51
CA PRO A 246 9.49 42.54 -26.31
C PRO A 246 8.36 42.43 -27.34
N HIS A 247 8.02 41.20 -27.76
CA HIS A 247 6.91 40.88 -28.67
C HIS A 247 5.58 40.59 -27.97
N GLY A 248 5.50 40.76 -26.64
CA GLY A 248 4.25 40.66 -25.85
C GLY A 248 3.95 39.28 -25.26
N GLU A 249 4.80 38.29 -25.48
CA GLU A 249 4.67 36.94 -24.91
C GLU A 249 5.09 36.92 -23.43
N PHE A 250 4.37 36.17 -22.59
CA PHE A 250 4.73 35.96 -21.19
C PHE A 250 5.38 34.59 -21.03
N ILE A 251 6.62 34.57 -20.52
CA ILE A 251 7.32 33.35 -20.16
C ILE A 251 7.48 33.25 -18.65
N GLU A 252 7.35 32.04 -18.11
CA GLU A 252 7.76 31.77 -16.74
C GLU A 252 9.24 31.41 -16.70
N VAL A 253 9.99 32.12 -15.85
CA VAL A 253 11.40 31.81 -15.62
C VAL A 253 11.49 30.52 -14.82
N HIS A 254 12.16 29.52 -15.38
CA HIS A 254 12.43 28.27 -14.70
C HIS A 254 13.87 28.22 -14.17
N GLU A 255 14.04 27.70 -12.95
CA GLU A 255 15.35 27.45 -12.36
C GLU A 255 15.76 26.00 -12.64
N PRO A 256 16.97 25.73 -13.16
CA PRO A 256 17.41 24.36 -13.41
C PRO A 256 17.48 23.58 -12.10
N LEU A 257 17.12 22.30 -12.15
CA LEU A 257 17.24 21.43 -10.98
C LEU A 257 18.72 21.21 -10.62
N SER A 258 18.98 21.03 -9.32
CA SER A 258 20.27 20.50 -8.89
C SER A 258 20.50 19.09 -9.46
N PRO A 259 21.74 18.71 -9.81
CA PRO A 259 22.05 17.39 -10.36
C PRO A 259 21.56 16.24 -9.47
N GLU A 260 21.63 16.42 -8.16
CA GLU A 260 21.16 15.47 -7.15
C GLU A 260 19.65 15.21 -7.25
N LYS A 261 18.87 16.28 -7.43
CA LYS A 261 17.41 16.19 -7.53
C LYS A 261 17.01 15.62 -8.88
N ALA A 262 17.68 16.01 -9.97
CA ALA A 262 17.46 15.41 -11.28
C ALA A 262 17.75 13.89 -11.26
N TYR A 263 18.85 13.46 -10.64
CA TYR A 263 19.18 12.05 -10.46
C TYR A 263 18.11 11.30 -9.66
N LEU A 264 17.64 11.85 -8.54
CA LEU A 264 16.60 11.22 -7.73
C LEU A 264 15.31 10.93 -8.52
N LEU A 265 14.96 11.83 -9.44
CA LEU A 265 13.75 11.71 -10.26
C LEU A 265 13.94 10.71 -11.41
N THR A 266 15.15 10.57 -11.96
CA THR A 266 15.41 9.73 -13.15
C THR A 266 16.01 8.35 -12.86
N GLN A 267 16.60 8.12 -11.68
CA GLN A 267 17.37 6.90 -11.38
C GLN A 267 16.58 5.59 -11.38
N HIS A 268 15.26 5.66 -11.15
CA HIS A 268 14.41 4.47 -10.98
C HIS A 268 14.45 3.58 -12.21
N GLU A 269 14.08 2.30 -12.14
CA GLU A 269 14.07 1.45 -13.33
C GLU A 269 12.68 1.35 -13.97
N GLN A 270 12.64 1.16 -15.30
CA GLN A 270 11.40 0.99 -16.06
C GLN A 270 11.53 -0.23 -16.99
N PRO A 271 11.50 -1.46 -16.45
CA PRO A 271 11.64 -2.65 -17.27
C PRO A 271 10.46 -2.77 -18.25
N PRO A 272 10.72 -3.17 -19.52
CA PRO A 272 9.66 -3.37 -20.48
C PRO A 272 8.74 -4.53 -20.07
N ALA A 273 7.51 -4.50 -20.56
CA ALA A 273 6.56 -5.59 -20.36
C ALA A 273 7.10 -6.90 -20.94
N LEU A 274 6.89 -8.01 -20.24
CA LEU A 274 7.23 -9.34 -20.74
C LEU A 274 6.38 -9.71 -21.95
N GLU A 275 7.02 -10.25 -22.99
CA GLU A 275 6.34 -10.77 -24.17
C GLU A 275 5.75 -12.17 -23.94
N ALA A 276 4.74 -12.52 -24.75
CA ALA A 276 4.10 -13.82 -24.68
C ALA A 276 4.88 -14.86 -25.50
N ASN A 277 5.41 -15.87 -24.84
CA ASN A 277 6.11 -17.00 -25.48
C ASN A 277 5.10 -18.03 -25.98
N LEU A 278 4.61 -17.83 -27.20
CA LEU A 278 3.58 -18.67 -27.82
C LEU A 278 4.14 -19.93 -28.51
N SER A 279 5.34 -19.82 -29.07
CA SER A 279 6.07 -20.90 -29.73
C SER A 279 7.57 -20.80 -29.42
N ASN A 280 8.30 -21.92 -29.55
CA ASN A 280 9.76 -21.88 -29.57
C ASN A 280 10.29 -21.38 -30.93
N GLU A 281 11.60 -21.18 -31.05
CA GLU A 281 12.25 -20.80 -32.33
C GLU A 281 11.94 -21.76 -33.48
N TYR A 282 11.60 -23.02 -33.18
CA TYR A 282 11.25 -24.05 -34.15
C TYR A 282 9.74 -24.14 -34.45
N GLY A 283 8.93 -23.16 -34.02
CA GLY A 283 7.49 -23.09 -34.30
C GLY A 283 6.61 -24.08 -33.50
N VAL A 284 7.19 -24.86 -32.59
CA VAL A 284 6.45 -25.76 -31.70
C VAL A 284 5.70 -24.94 -30.65
N ARG A 285 4.38 -25.17 -30.57
CA ARG A 285 3.51 -24.49 -29.60
C ARG A 285 3.97 -24.77 -28.17
N ASN A 286 4.11 -23.71 -27.38
CA ASN A 286 4.45 -23.83 -25.98
C ASN A 286 3.28 -24.51 -25.22
N PRO A 287 3.50 -25.63 -24.50
CA PRO A 287 2.44 -26.28 -23.71
C PRO A 287 1.91 -25.36 -22.60
N LYS A 288 2.67 -24.31 -22.21
CA LYS A 288 2.28 -23.30 -21.22
C LYS A 288 1.86 -21.96 -21.86
N ALA A 289 1.45 -21.97 -23.13
CA ALA A 289 1.08 -20.75 -23.87
C ALA A 289 0.01 -19.91 -23.16
N LEU A 290 -1.02 -20.54 -22.55
CA LEU A 290 -2.06 -19.80 -21.82
C LEU A 290 -1.49 -19.05 -20.61
N ARG A 291 -0.67 -19.72 -19.80
CA ARG A 291 0.00 -19.09 -18.65
C ARG A 291 0.92 -17.96 -19.09
N SER A 292 1.62 -18.12 -20.21
CA SER A 292 2.46 -17.06 -20.77
C SER A 292 1.65 -15.87 -21.26
N LYS A 293 0.50 -16.08 -21.92
CA LYS A 293 -0.43 -15.01 -22.32
C LYS A 293 -0.95 -14.22 -21.12
N ILE A 294 -1.38 -14.92 -20.07
CA ILE A 294 -1.86 -14.28 -18.83
C ILE A 294 -0.75 -13.45 -18.20
N ARG A 295 0.45 -14.03 -18.06
CA ARG A 295 1.62 -13.34 -17.51
C ARG A 295 1.97 -12.09 -18.31
N ALA A 296 2.04 -12.18 -19.63
CA ALA A 296 2.35 -11.04 -20.50
C ALA A 296 1.30 -9.91 -20.38
N ARG A 297 0.01 -10.25 -20.26
CA ARG A 297 -1.06 -9.26 -20.04
C ARG A 297 -0.92 -8.55 -18.69
N LEU A 298 -0.66 -9.30 -17.63
CA LEU A 298 -0.44 -8.74 -16.29
C LEU A 298 0.83 -7.88 -16.25
N SER A 299 1.91 -8.37 -16.87
CA SER A 299 3.18 -7.65 -16.98
C SER A 299 3.02 -6.33 -17.73
N ARG A 300 2.27 -6.32 -18.85
CA ARG A 300 1.94 -5.09 -19.59
C ARG A 300 1.17 -4.08 -18.74
N SER A 301 0.24 -4.55 -17.92
CA SER A 301 -0.48 -3.67 -17.00
C SER A 301 0.44 -3.11 -15.90
N GLN A 302 1.42 -3.90 -15.44
CA GLN A 302 2.41 -3.49 -14.44
C GLN A 302 3.46 -2.51 -14.97
N ALA A 303 3.84 -2.67 -16.24
CA ALA A 303 4.80 -1.82 -16.93
C ALA A 303 4.22 -0.47 -17.38
N GLU A 304 2.93 -0.20 -17.14
CA GLU A 304 2.30 1.08 -17.47
C GLU A 304 2.85 2.21 -16.58
N GLN A 305 3.76 3.01 -17.14
CA GLN A 305 4.43 4.13 -16.49
C GLN A 305 4.72 5.25 -17.50
N ILE A 306 5.00 6.46 -17.01
CA ILE A 306 5.45 7.57 -17.84
C ILE A 306 6.94 7.41 -18.15
N ALA A 307 7.30 7.41 -19.44
CA ALA A 307 8.69 7.29 -19.86
C ALA A 307 9.54 8.41 -19.25
N LYS A 308 10.75 8.06 -18.80
CA LYS A 308 11.68 9.03 -18.25
C LYS A 308 12.15 10.04 -19.31
N PRO A 309 12.54 11.25 -18.90
CA PRO A 309 13.31 12.16 -19.75
C PRO A 309 14.53 11.46 -20.33
N THR A 310 14.74 11.56 -21.64
CA THR A 310 15.98 11.09 -22.28
C THR A 310 16.92 12.25 -22.59
N ALA A 311 18.19 11.94 -22.86
CA ALA A 311 19.15 12.96 -23.31
C ALA A 311 18.76 13.58 -24.67
N ASN A 312 17.99 12.86 -25.49
CA ASN A 312 17.45 13.41 -26.74
C ASN A 312 16.32 14.40 -26.46
N ASP A 313 15.43 14.11 -25.50
CA ASP A 313 14.36 15.03 -25.09
C ASP A 313 14.94 16.38 -24.63
N LEU A 314 16.05 16.35 -23.88
CA LEU A 314 16.77 17.56 -23.46
C LEU A 314 17.39 18.31 -24.65
N LYS A 315 18.01 17.60 -25.59
CA LYS A 315 18.60 18.21 -26.80
C LYS A 315 17.55 18.80 -27.74
N GLU A 316 16.37 18.18 -27.83
CA GLU A 316 15.25 18.71 -28.61
C GLU A 316 14.73 20.03 -28.01
N LEU A 317 14.72 20.15 -26.68
CA LEU A 317 14.39 21.41 -25.98
C LEU A 317 15.48 22.47 -26.17
N GLU A 318 16.76 22.09 -26.16
CA GLU A 318 17.87 23.01 -26.41
C GLU A 318 17.99 23.44 -27.88
N GLY A 319 17.56 22.58 -28.82
CA GLY A 319 17.65 22.80 -30.27
C GLY A 319 16.40 23.42 -30.92
N GLY A 320 15.26 23.40 -30.24
CA GLY A 320 14.01 24.00 -30.69
C GLY A 320 13.78 25.36 -30.04
N HIS A 321 13.70 26.40 -30.87
CA HIS A 321 13.33 27.79 -30.54
C HIS A 321 12.42 27.94 -29.31
N HIS A 322 12.97 28.54 -28.25
CA HIS A 322 12.25 29.40 -27.31
C HIS A 322 12.35 30.85 -27.77
#